data_AF-A0A7X8ZG83-F1
#
_entry.id   AF-A0A7X8ZG83-F1
#
_cell.length_a   1.000
_cell.length_b   1.000
_cell.length_c   1.000
_cell.angle_alpha   90.00
_cell.angle_beta   90.00
_cell.angle_gamma   90.00
#
_symmetry.space_group_name_H-M   'P 1'
#
loop_
_entity.id
_entity.type
_entity.pdbx_description
1 polymer ?
#
loop_
_entity_poly.entity_id
_entity_poly.type
_entity_poly.pdbx_seq_one_letter_code
_entity_poly.pdbx_strand_id
1 'polypeptide(L)'
;RWEKPLRLPAALHGVSPFGLQTWNSLQALEFLCSMPEVDSERLGCTGASGGASQTWTLALLDERIKVLAPVCMLSAHFQGGCLCEEGPLLRLNGVTSFDIVSALAPRPMLLPSVTQDWTNLLPQYEFPALQQVYRLFDAEQNLANFHCDAPHNYNRYTRERVYPWFTHWLLNQAARQSIAEDEIAPPPEELLRHGPEPKTSISLAQSQASLAKLQEHYCAKALYKPDAAASFADWQQERRLQLGKILNHDLELRHIAMRVRGEAWKIGEAKAQGYLLSRREKGDLISTVWISHPDSKPGQPCFLLVADGEKRMYFSGGSHAAVLDSILRRNCNALVMELLGSGETANMLQKSVRDEDEPTFHAFNPSLFSFRVQDILTCIAMLQENGQENITLVATGEAARTALCALPLSSAKTAAFLEMDKLEDSAEAWSGSFQFQPMIMKVGGMKGCLMMAAERQITLCRPVPDMAKTLSQTSQIAGKNCRLSMSTDSLTLSMGRYLGEAH
;
A
#
# COMPACT_ATOMS: atom_id res chain seq x y z
N ARG A 1 5.67 -19.66 -10.10
CA ARG A 1 4.91 -18.72 -9.24
C ARG A 1 5.76 -18.46 -8.00
N TRP A 2 5.79 -17.25 -7.47
CA TRP A 2 6.53 -17.00 -6.22
C TRP A 2 5.75 -17.56 -5.04
N GLU A 3 6.38 -18.45 -4.28
CA GLU A 3 5.80 -19.02 -3.07
C GLU A 3 5.77 -17.99 -1.94
N LYS A 4 4.90 -18.20 -0.95
CA LYS A 4 4.71 -17.29 0.20
C LYS A 4 6.04 -16.85 0.87
N PRO A 5 7.02 -17.75 1.12
CA PRO A 5 8.30 -17.38 1.74
C PRO A 5 9.18 -16.41 0.92
N LEU A 6 8.90 -16.27 -0.38
CA LEU A 6 9.56 -15.29 -1.26
C LEU A 6 8.64 -14.09 -1.54
N ARG A 7 7.34 -14.35 -1.77
CA ARG A 7 6.33 -13.36 -2.16
C ARG A 7 6.16 -12.28 -1.10
N LEU A 8 5.96 -12.64 0.17
CA LEU A 8 5.70 -11.65 1.22
C LEU A 8 6.93 -10.75 1.48
N PRO A 9 8.15 -11.28 1.71
CA PRO A 9 9.33 -10.43 1.87
C PRO A 9 9.60 -9.54 0.66
N ALA A 10 9.31 -10.01 -0.55
CA ALA A 10 9.44 -9.20 -1.75
C ALA A 10 8.41 -8.05 -1.79
N ALA A 11 7.14 -8.36 -1.52
CA ALA A 11 6.07 -7.37 -1.50
C ALA A 11 6.29 -6.29 -0.43
N LEU A 12 6.83 -6.63 0.75
CA LEU A 12 7.22 -5.64 1.78
C LEU A 12 8.18 -4.56 1.25
N HIS A 13 9.02 -4.91 0.27
CA HIS A 13 10.02 -4.03 -0.33
C HIS A 13 9.61 -3.49 -1.71
N GLY A 14 8.35 -3.70 -2.12
CA GLY A 14 7.86 -3.27 -3.42
C GLY A 14 8.44 -4.05 -4.60
N VAL A 15 8.92 -5.27 -4.36
CA VAL A 15 9.40 -6.18 -5.41
C VAL A 15 8.27 -7.17 -5.74
N SER A 16 7.90 -7.27 -7.01
CA SER A 16 6.88 -8.20 -7.51
C SER A 16 7.24 -8.73 -8.90
N PRO A 17 6.69 -9.89 -9.33
CA PRO A 17 6.86 -10.35 -10.70
C PRO A 17 6.37 -9.34 -11.73
N PHE A 18 5.24 -8.68 -11.48
CA PHE A 18 4.73 -7.57 -12.29
C PHE A 18 5.80 -6.48 -12.48
N GLY A 19 6.29 -5.92 -11.37
CA GLY A 19 7.28 -4.84 -11.42
C GLY A 19 8.60 -5.25 -12.07
N LEU A 20 9.08 -6.47 -11.83
CA LEU A 20 10.32 -6.97 -12.44
C LEU A 20 10.18 -7.19 -13.95
N GLN A 21 9.04 -7.70 -14.42
CA GLN A 21 8.79 -7.85 -15.86
C GLN A 21 8.63 -6.50 -16.55
N THR A 22 7.95 -5.54 -15.91
CA THR A 22 7.86 -4.17 -16.41
C THR A 22 9.23 -3.50 -16.45
N TRP A 23 10.05 -3.67 -15.42
CA TRP A 23 11.42 -3.18 -15.40
C TRP A 23 12.28 -3.78 -16.52
N ASN A 24 12.19 -5.10 -16.75
CA ASN A 24 12.86 -5.73 -17.88
C ASN A 24 12.40 -5.12 -19.22
N SER A 25 11.12 -4.78 -19.35
CA SER A 25 10.58 -4.16 -20.56
C SER A 25 11.11 -2.74 -20.77
N LEU A 26 11.24 -1.95 -19.69
CA LEU A 26 11.91 -0.64 -19.73
C LEU A 26 13.38 -0.76 -20.13
N GLN A 27 14.12 -1.72 -19.56
CA GLN A 27 15.52 -1.94 -19.92
C GLN A 27 15.68 -2.43 -21.37
N ALA A 28 14.78 -3.29 -21.83
CA ALA A 28 14.76 -3.73 -23.23
C ALA A 28 14.47 -2.56 -24.17
N LEU A 29 13.57 -1.65 -23.80
CA LEU A 29 13.27 -0.44 -24.55
C LEU A 29 14.50 0.46 -24.68
N GLU A 30 15.24 0.70 -23.57
CA GLU A 30 16.49 1.48 -23.61
C GLU A 30 17.53 0.84 -24.51
N PHE A 31 17.70 -0.49 -24.42
CA PHE A 31 18.61 -1.22 -25.28
C PHE A 31 18.23 -1.08 -26.76
N LEU A 32 16.95 -1.28 -27.11
CA LEU A 32 16.47 -1.10 -28.48
C LEU A 32 16.74 0.32 -28.98
N CYS A 33 16.44 1.36 -28.18
CA CYS A 33 16.68 2.75 -28.56
C CYS A 33 18.16 3.09 -28.74
N SER A 34 19.08 2.29 -28.18
CA SER A 34 20.52 2.47 -28.37
C SER A 34 21.06 1.90 -29.69
N MET A 35 20.27 1.06 -30.38
CA MET A 35 20.67 0.43 -31.63
C MET A 35 20.57 1.42 -32.81
N PRO A 36 21.59 1.50 -33.68
CA PRO A 36 21.57 2.43 -34.82
C PRO A 36 20.48 2.12 -35.85
N GLU A 37 19.94 0.91 -35.87
CA GLU A 37 18.85 0.47 -36.75
C GLU A 37 17.46 0.86 -36.24
N VAL A 38 17.33 1.36 -35.01
CA VAL A 38 16.05 1.69 -34.38
C VAL A 38 15.79 3.19 -34.41
N ASP A 39 14.65 3.58 -34.97
CA ASP A 39 14.12 4.94 -34.85
C ASP A 39 13.36 5.08 -33.52
N SER A 40 13.97 5.78 -32.55
CA SER A 40 13.40 5.99 -31.21
C SER A 40 12.10 6.82 -31.20
N GLU A 41 11.77 7.49 -32.30
CA GLU A 41 10.52 8.23 -32.44
C GLU A 41 9.38 7.37 -33.00
N ARG A 42 9.67 6.13 -33.41
CA ARG A 42 8.70 5.21 -34.05
C ARG A 42 8.59 3.89 -33.31
N LEU A 43 8.29 3.96 -32.01
CA LEU A 43 8.19 2.78 -31.15
C LEU A 43 6.73 2.34 -30.98
N GLY A 44 6.49 1.05 -31.19
CA GLY A 44 5.21 0.40 -30.94
C GLY A 44 5.37 -0.76 -29.95
N CYS A 45 4.32 -1.05 -29.17
CA CYS A 45 4.32 -2.16 -28.23
C CYS A 45 3.08 -3.04 -28.39
N THR A 46 3.28 -4.36 -28.35
CA THR A 46 2.20 -5.36 -28.40
C THR A 46 2.53 -6.55 -27.52
N GLY A 47 1.48 -7.19 -27.03
CA GLY A 47 1.55 -8.42 -26.25
C GLY A 47 0.14 -8.96 -26.03
N ALA A 48 0.03 -10.27 -25.81
CA ALA A 48 -1.24 -10.94 -25.57
C ALA A 48 -1.42 -11.34 -24.11
N SER A 49 -2.66 -11.30 -23.61
CA SER A 49 -2.99 -11.72 -22.23
C SER A 49 -2.20 -10.90 -21.21
N GLY A 50 -1.47 -11.53 -20.27
CA GLY A 50 -0.54 -10.80 -19.39
C GLY A 50 0.53 -9.96 -20.12
N GLY A 51 0.88 -10.28 -21.37
CA GLY A 51 1.72 -9.43 -22.21
C GLY A 51 1.03 -8.13 -22.65
N ALA A 52 -0.29 -8.12 -22.76
CA ALA A 52 -1.07 -6.90 -22.95
C ALA A 52 -1.06 -6.05 -21.68
N SER A 53 -1.17 -6.70 -20.50
CA SER A 53 -0.99 -6.05 -19.20
C SER A 53 0.34 -5.33 -19.08
N GLN A 54 1.42 -5.97 -19.54
CA GLN A 54 2.74 -5.35 -19.63
C GLN A 54 2.83 -4.27 -20.72
N THR A 55 2.13 -4.43 -21.85
CA THR A 55 2.10 -3.45 -22.96
C THR A 55 1.56 -2.09 -22.52
N TRP A 56 0.37 -2.05 -21.90
CA TRP A 56 -0.16 -0.76 -21.44
C TRP A 56 0.59 -0.22 -20.23
N THR A 57 1.15 -1.09 -19.37
CA THR A 57 1.97 -0.65 -18.23
C THR A 57 3.25 0.02 -18.71
N LEU A 58 3.96 -0.57 -19.67
CA LEU A 58 5.15 0.03 -20.28
C LEU A 58 4.82 1.38 -20.90
N ALA A 59 3.71 1.46 -21.64
CA ALA A 59 3.28 2.71 -22.29
C ALA A 59 2.91 3.81 -21.28
N LEU A 60 2.36 3.46 -20.13
CA LEU A 60 2.08 4.42 -19.06
C LEU A 60 3.36 4.98 -18.44
N LEU A 61 4.41 4.18 -18.36
CA LEU A 61 5.69 4.57 -17.76
C LEU A 61 6.63 5.24 -18.76
N ASP A 62 6.45 5.02 -20.06
CA ASP A 62 7.32 5.55 -21.10
C ASP A 62 6.54 6.10 -22.30
N GLU A 63 6.64 7.42 -22.49
CA GLU A 63 5.94 8.15 -23.55
C GLU A 63 6.56 7.96 -24.95
N ARG A 64 7.73 7.32 -25.06
CA ARG A 64 8.32 6.98 -26.37
C ARG A 64 7.50 5.93 -27.10
N ILE A 65 6.74 5.09 -26.38
CA ILE A 65 5.81 4.14 -27.01
C ILE A 65 4.62 4.91 -27.61
N LYS A 66 4.58 5.00 -28.94
CA LYS A 66 3.62 5.80 -29.70
C LYS A 66 2.37 5.02 -30.12
N VAL A 67 2.49 3.71 -30.35
CA VAL A 67 1.41 2.88 -30.91
C VAL A 67 1.29 1.58 -30.13
N LEU A 68 0.05 1.16 -29.87
CA LEU A 68 -0.25 0.05 -28.96
C LEU A 68 -1.16 -0.98 -29.62
N ALA A 69 -0.88 -2.25 -29.33
CA ALA A 69 -1.79 -3.36 -29.63
C ALA A 69 -1.83 -4.36 -28.46
N PRO A 70 -2.52 -4.03 -27.34
CA PRO A 70 -2.80 -4.98 -26.28
C PRO A 70 -3.86 -6.01 -26.72
N VAL A 71 -3.45 -7.28 -26.82
CA VAL A 71 -4.24 -8.35 -27.44
C VAL A 71 -4.93 -9.21 -26.38
N CYS A 72 -6.23 -9.46 -26.53
CA CYS A 72 -7.00 -10.43 -25.74
C CYS A 72 -6.88 -10.23 -24.21
N MET A 73 -6.94 -8.99 -23.73
CA MET A 73 -6.82 -8.72 -22.28
C MET A 73 -7.83 -7.75 -21.69
N LEU A 74 -8.09 -6.60 -22.33
CA LEU A 74 -8.98 -5.59 -21.76
C LEU A 74 -10.39 -6.16 -21.52
N SER A 75 -10.86 -6.06 -20.29
CA SER A 75 -12.17 -6.53 -19.85
C SER A 75 -12.63 -5.77 -18.61
N ALA A 76 -13.94 -5.55 -18.50
CA ALA A 76 -14.62 -4.99 -17.34
C ALA A 76 -14.81 -6.03 -16.23
N HIS A 77 -14.73 -7.32 -16.55
CA HIS A 77 -15.00 -8.41 -15.61
C HIS A 77 -13.80 -9.33 -15.36
N PHE A 78 -12.65 -9.04 -15.96
CA PHE A 78 -11.38 -9.72 -15.69
C PHE A 78 -10.22 -8.72 -15.70
N GLN A 79 -9.45 -8.67 -14.62
CA GLN A 79 -8.39 -7.67 -14.44
C GLN A 79 -6.98 -8.24 -14.64
N GLY A 80 -6.81 -9.55 -14.44
CA GLY A 80 -5.51 -10.22 -14.38
C GLY A 80 -5.59 -11.40 -13.42
N GLY A 81 -5.02 -12.54 -13.80
CA GLY A 81 -5.07 -13.77 -12.98
C GLY A 81 -3.72 -14.12 -12.35
N CYS A 82 -2.67 -13.39 -12.69
CA CYS A 82 -1.30 -13.70 -12.33
C CYS A 82 -0.61 -12.56 -11.57
N LEU A 83 0.29 -12.92 -10.65
CA LEU A 83 1.25 -12.01 -10.00
C LEU A 83 2.13 -11.19 -10.96
N CYS A 84 2.23 -11.61 -12.24
CA CYS A 84 2.95 -10.85 -13.26
C CYS A 84 2.10 -9.77 -13.94
N GLU A 85 0.81 -9.74 -13.63
CA GLU A 85 -0.16 -8.75 -14.13
C GLU A 85 -0.58 -7.80 -13.00
N GLU A 86 -0.47 -8.26 -11.75
CA GLU A 86 -0.98 -7.57 -10.57
C GLU A 86 0.14 -7.29 -9.54
N GLY A 87 0.54 -6.02 -9.45
CA GLY A 87 1.47 -5.54 -8.41
C GLY A 87 0.74 -5.13 -7.12
N PRO A 88 1.38 -5.21 -5.94
CA PRO A 88 0.80 -4.68 -4.72
C PRO A 88 0.39 -3.22 -4.88
N LEU A 89 -0.77 -2.86 -4.32
CA LEU A 89 -1.35 -1.52 -4.33
C LEU A 89 -1.79 -0.98 -5.71
N LEU A 90 -1.66 -1.75 -6.79
CA LEU A 90 -1.89 -1.29 -8.17
C LEU A 90 -3.33 -0.82 -8.42
N ARG A 91 -4.31 -1.48 -7.81
CA ARG A 91 -5.74 -1.34 -8.10
C ARG A 91 -6.57 -0.85 -6.93
N LEU A 92 -5.91 -0.25 -5.94
CA LEU A 92 -6.61 0.37 -4.82
C LEU A 92 -7.55 1.47 -5.31
N ASN A 93 -8.61 1.71 -4.55
CA ASN A 93 -9.66 2.67 -4.87
C ASN A 93 -10.44 2.34 -6.16
N GLY A 94 -10.43 1.07 -6.59
CA GLY A 94 -11.26 0.59 -7.69
C GLY A 94 -10.67 0.82 -9.08
N VAL A 95 -9.37 1.11 -9.19
CA VAL A 95 -8.71 1.26 -10.49
C VAL A 95 -8.74 -0.05 -11.28
N THR A 96 -9.31 0.01 -12.47
CA THR A 96 -9.46 -1.12 -13.40
C THR A 96 -8.49 -1.02 -14.57
N SER A 97 -8.38 -2.10 -15.36
CA SER A 97 -7.63 -2.10 -16.61
C SER A 97 -8.21 -1.07 -17.59
N PHE A 98 -9.51 -0.78 -17.51
CA PHE A 98 -10.14 0.28 -18.31
C PHE A 98 -9.60 1.66 -17.94
N ASP A 99 -9.44 1.98 -16.65
CA ASP A 99 -8.90 3.28 -16.20
C ASP A 99 -7.44 3.45 -16.66
N ILE A 100 -6.64 2.40 -16.50
CA ILE A 100 -5.24 2.31 -16.95
C ILE A 100 -5.13 2.54 -18.47
N VAL A 101 -5.96 1.85 -19.26
CA VAL A 101 -5.97 1.98 -20.72
C VAL A 101 -6.51 3.34 -21.17
N SER A 102 -7.50 3.90 -20.46
CA SER A 102 -8.06 5.23 -20.74
C SER A 102 -7.03 6.34 -20.57
N ALA A 103 -6.11 6.21 -19.60
CA ALA A 103 -5.03 7.17 -19.37
C ALA A 103 -4.00 7.23 -20.51
N LEU A 104 -4.04 6.29 -21.47
CA LEU A 104 -3.18 6.28 -22.66
C LEU A 104 -3.78 7.04 -23.84
N ALA A 105 -5.02 7.51 -23.76
CA ALA A 105 -5.58 8.40 -24.77
C ALA A 105 -4.73 9.68 -24.89
N PRO A 106 -4.49 10.22 -26.11
CA PRO A 106 -5.05 9.80 -27.41
C PRO A 106 -4.13 8.89 -28.25
N ARG A 107 -3.20 8.15 -27.64
CA ARG A 107 -2.22 7.34 -28.40
C ARG A 107 -2.92 6.28 -29.26
N PRO A 108 -2.50 6.06 -30.52
CA PRO A 108 -3.06 5.00 -31.35
C PRO A 108 -3.07 3.62 -30.70
N MET A 109 -4.26 3.05 -30.50
CA MET A 109 -4.47 1.74 -29.89
C MET A 109 -5.41 0.84 -30.71
N LEU A 110 -4.94 -0.36 -31.02
CA LEU A 110 -5.76 -1.46 -31.52
C LEU A 110 -6.05 -2.44 -30.36
N LEU A 111 -7.31 -2.80 -30.19
CA LEU A 111 -7.77 -3.75 -29.18
C LEU A 111 -8.28 -5.04 -29.82
N PRO A 112 -7.44 -6.03 -30.14
CA PRO A 112 -7.93 -7.33 -30.61
C PRO A 112 -8.62 -8.10 -29.47
N SER A 113 -9.81 -8.64 -29.74
CA SER A 113 -10.61 -9.43 -28.80
C SER A 113 -11.19 -10.68 -29.45
N VAL A 114 -11.60 -11.65 -28.62
CA VAL A 114 -12.15 -12.93 -29.08
C VAL A 114 -13.42 -13.32 -28.32
N THR A 115 -14.22 -14.21 -28.89
CA THR A 115 -15.53 -14.63 -28.33
C THR A 115 -15.42 -15.59 -27.13
N GLN A 116 -14.33 -16.36 -27.02
CA GLN A 116 -14.21 -17.47 -26.06
C GLN A 116 -13.21 -17.16 -24.92
N ASP A 117 -13.00 -15.88 -24.59
CA ASP A 117 -12.30 -15.45 -23.39
C ASP A 117 -12.99 -14.25 -22.71
N TRP A 118 -12.34 -13.66 -21.71
CA TRP A 118 -12.86 -12.51 -20.97
C TRP A 118 -13.01 -11.22 -21.78
N THR A 119 -12.52 -11.17 -23.03
CA THR A 119 -12.70 -10.04 -23.96
C THR A 119 -13.92 -10.19 -24.86
N ASN A 120 -14.73 -11.23 -24.67
CA ASN A 120 -15.96 -11.51 -25.39
C ASN A 120 -16.96 -10.33 -25.41
N LEU A 121 -16.95 -9.50 -24.36
CA LEU A 121 -17.82 -8.35 -24.20
C LEU A 121 -17.19 -7.02 -24.65
N LEU A 122 -15.91 -7.02 -25.04
CA LEU A 122 -15.15 -5.82 -25.43
C LEU A 122 -15.85 -4.95 -26.48
N PRO A 123 -16.41 -5.51 -27.58
CA PRO A 123 -17.09 -4.69 -28.59
C PRO A 123 -18.37 -4.03 -28.08
N GLN A 124 -18.99 -4.57 -27.03
CA GLN A 124 -20.26 -4.12 -26.49
C GLN A 124 -20.10 -3.08 -25.38
N TYR A 125 -19.09 -3.21 -24.50
CA TYR A 125 -18.96 -2.34 -23.33
C TYR A 125 -17.68 -1.50 -23.35
N GLU A 126 -16.51 -2.13 -23.38
CA GLU A 126 -15.22 -1.49 -23.16
C GLU A 126 -14.82 -0.61 -24.35
N PHE A 127 -14.99 -1.09 -25.59
CA PHE A 127 -14.62 -0.32 -26.77
C PHE A 127 -15.49 0.93 -26.97
N PRO A 128 -16.83 0.88 -26.93
CA PRO A 128 -17.65 2.09 -27.02
C PRO A 128 -17.37 3.10 -25.90
N ALA A 129 -17.08 2.62 -24.68
CA ALA A 129 -16.71 3.50 -23.57
C ALA A 129 -15.34 4.17 -23.80
N LEU A 130 -14.33 3.44 -24.29
CA LEU A 130 -13.05 4.03 -24.66
C LEU A 130 -13.17 5.01 -25.83
N GLN A 131 -14.04 4.77 -26.81
CA GLN A 131 -14.30 5.76 -27.87
C GLN A 131 -14.79 7.09 -27.31
N GLN A 132 -15.64 7.08 -26.27
CA GLN A 132 -16.07 8.30 -25.60
C GLN A 132 -14.91 9.04 -24.94
N VAL A 133 -13.96 8.32 -24.34
CA VAL A 133 -12.72 8.91 -23.79
C VAL A 133 -11.89 9.55 -24.90
N TYR A 134 -11.65 8.83 -26.01
CA TYR A 134 -10.86 9.35 -27.14
C TYR A 134 -11.53 10.54 -27.85
N ARG A 135 -12.87 10.62 -27.84
CA ARG A 135 -13.62 11.78 -28.33
C ARG A 135 -13.29 13.07 -27.58
N LEU A 136 -12.95 13.00 -26.29
CA LEU A 136 -12.53 14.18 -25.52
C LEU A 136 -11.24 14.82 -26.07
N PHE A 137 -10.50 14.08 -26.90
CA PHE A 137 -9.24 14.50 -27.52
C PHE A 137 -9.35 14.63 -29.05
N ASP A 138 -10.55 14.57 -29.62
CA ASP A 138 -10.78 14.54 -31.08
C ASP A 138 -9.97 13.42 -31.79
N ALA A 139 -9.83 12.28 -31.11
CA ALA A 139 -8.92 11.21 -31.50
C ALA A 139 -9.61 9.84 -31.68
N GLU A 140 -10.92 9.79 -31.92
CA GLU A 140 -11.66 8.52 -32.07
C GLU A 140 -11.06 7.61 -33.17
N GLN A 141 -10.51 8.21 -34.22
CA GLN A 141 -9.80 7.52 -35.31
C GLN A 141 -8.51 6.81 -34.86
N ASN A 142 -7.96 7.18 -33.70
CA ASN A 142 -6.76 6.57 -33.11
C ASN A 142 -7.11 5.28 -32.36
N LEU A 143 -8.40 4.91 -32.24
CA LEU A 143 -8.83 3.72 -31.52
C LEU A 143 -9.56 2.76 -32.46
N ALA A 144 -9.15 1.50 -32.47
CA ALA A 144 -9.81 0.46 -33.25
C ALA A 144 -9.98 -0.83 -32.44
N ASN A 145 -11.05 -1.57 -32.71
CA ASN A 145 -11.25 -2.93 -32.23
C ASN A 145 -11.34 -3.88 -33.43
N PHE A 146 -10.77 -5.06 -33.25
CA PHE A 146 -11.02 -6.21 -34.10
C PHE A 146 -11.51 -7.37 -33.22
N HIS A 147 -12.63 -7.98 -33.57
CA HIS A 147 -13.24 -9.07 -32.82
C HIS A 147 -13.37 -10.33 -33.69
N CYS A 148 -12.89 -11.48 -33.21
CA CYS A 148 -13.07 -12.76 -33.91
C CYS A 148 -13.68 -13.86 -33.05
N ASP A 149 -14.41 -14.76 -33.72
CA ASP A 149 -14.81 -16.01 -33.13
C ASP A 149 -13.61 -16.97 -33.01
N ALA A 150 -13.03 -17.05 -31.82
CA ALA A 150 -11.81 -17.82 -31.54
C ALA A 150 -11.63 -18.06 -30.04
N PRO A 151 -10.86 -19.10 -29.64
CA PRO A 151 -10.29 -19.20 -28.30
C PRO A 151 -9.22 -18.14 -28.05
N HIS A 152 -8.83 -17.96 -26.79
CA HIS A 152 -7.74 -17.07 -26.37
C HIS A 152 -6.44 -17.33 -27.16
N ASN A 153 -5.93 -16.34 -27.90
CA ASN A 153 -4.81 -16.55 -28.82
C ASN A 153 -4.01 -15.28 -29.17
N TYR A 154 -2.87 -15.49 -29.84
CA TYR A 154 -2.19 -14.52 -30.70
C TYR A 154 -1.75 -15.19 -32.00
N ASN A 155 -2.69 -15.86 -32.67
CA ASN A 155 -2.45 -16.66 -33.87
C ASN A 155 -2.15 -15.79 -35.10
N ARG A 156 -1.79 -16.42 -36.22
CA ARG A 156 -1.51 -15.75 -37.50
C ARG A 156 -2.63 -14.80 -37.90
N TYR A 157 -3.88 -15.25 -37.84
CA TYR A 157 -5.03 -14.45 -38.22
C TYR A 157 -5.16 -13.14 -37.42
N THR A 158 -4.85 -13.17 -36.12
CA THR A 158 -4.77 -11.97 -35.27
C THR A 158 -3.55 -11.11 -35.61
N ARG A 159 -2.36 -11.71 -35.76
CA ARG A 159 -1.12 -10.98 -36.08
C ARG A 159 -1.19 -10.23 -37.41
N GLU A 160 -1.74 -10.86 -38.44
CA GLU A 160 -1.92 -10.25 -39.76
C GLU A 160 -2.81 -9.01 -39.74
N ARG A 161 -3.63 -8.82 -38.70
CA ARG A 161 -4.46 -7.61 -38.46
C ARG A 161 -3.79 -6.59 -37.54
N VAL A 162 -2.79 -7.01 -36.76
CA VAL A 162 -1.97 -6.11 -35.94
C VAL A 162 -0.90 -5.40 -36.78
N TYR A 163 -0.28 -6.09 -37.74
CA TYR A 163 0.73 -5.50 -38.63
C TYR A 163 0.30 -4.22 -39.36
N PRO A 164 -0.89 -4.14 -40.02
CA PRO A 164 -1.31 -2.92 -40.70
C PRO A 164 -1.51 -1.74 -39.74
N TRP A 165 -1.87 -1.99 -38.48
CA TRP A 165 -1.99 -0.93 -37.47
C TRP A 165 -0.64 -0.25 -37.22
N PHE A 166 0.41 -1.04 -36.97
CA PHE A 166 1.75 -0.48 -36.76
C PHE A 166 2.30 0.20 -38.01
N THR A 167 2.15 -0.41 -39.19
CA THR A 167 2.65 0.21 -40.44
C THR A 167 1.91 1.51 -40.77
N HIS A 168 0.61 1.61 -40.47
CA HIS A 168 -0.15 2.83 -40.65
C HIS A 168 0.40 3.97 -39.77
N TRP A 169 0.50 3.73 -38.46
CA TRP A 169 0.83 4.79 -37.50
C TRP A 169 2.33 5.08 -37.38
N LEU A 170 3.19 4.08 -37.54
CA LEU A 170 4.65 4.26 -37.41
C LEU A 170 5.32 4.55 -38.76
N LEU A 171 4.78 4.03 -39.86
CA LEU A 171 5.42 4.15 -41.19
C LEU A 171 4.61 5.03 -42.17
N ASN A 172 3.53 5.67 -41.71
CA ASN A 172 2.64 6.49 -42.53
C ASN A 172 2.11 5.77 -43.78
N GLN A 173 1.90 4.45 -43.69
CA GLN A 173 1.27 3.69 -44.77
C GLN A 173 -0.25 3.85 -44.74
N ALA A 174 -0.91 3.66 -45.89
CA ALA A 174 -2.37 3.62 -45.91
C ALA A 174 -2.89 2.47 -45.04
N ALA A 175 -3.95 2.71 -44.27
CA ALA A 175 -4.58 1.68 -43.44
C ALA A 175 -5.07 0.51 -44.30
N ARG A 176 -4.77 -0.72 -43.87
CA ARG A 176 -5.17 -1.97 -44.52
C ARG A 176 -5.90 -2.86 -43.52
N GLN A 177 -6.73 -3.78 -44.03
CA GLN A 177 -7.41 -4.76 -43.17
C GLN A 177 -6.45 -5.82 -42.63
N SER A 178 -5.52 -6.30 -43.46
CA SER A 178 -4.49 -7.25 -43.08
C SER A 178 -3.23 -7.11 -43.91
N ILE A 179 -2.12 -7.63 -43.39
CA ILE A 179 -0.87 -7.89 -44.10
C ILE A 179 -0.57 -9.37 -43.88
N ALA A 180 -0.45 -10.15 -44.95
CA ALA A 180 -0.15 -11.57 -44.86
C ALA A 180 1.22 -11.80 -44.21
N GLU A 181 1.30 -12.76 -43.30
CA GLU A 181 2.56 -13.21 -42.71
C GLU A 181 3.28 -14.13 -43.71
N ASP A 182 4.59 -13.93 -43.85
CA ASP A 182 5.43 -14.86 -44.61
C ASP A 182 5.49 -16.23 -43.91
N GLU A 183 5.77 -17.29 -44.66
CA GLU A 183 5.99 -18.62 -44.09
C GLU A 183 7.38 -18.67 -43.42
N ILE A 184 7.48 -18.18 -42.18
CA ILE A 184 8.71 -18.18 -41.38
C ILE A 184 8.65 -19.31 -40.35
N ALA A 185 9.60 -20.24 -40.42
CA ALA A 185 9.78 -21.23 -39.37
C ALA A 185 10.32 -20.55 -38.09
N PRO A 186 9.74 -20.82 -36.90
CA PRO A 186 10.32 -20.35 -35.65
C PRO A 186 11.79 -20.78 -35.54
N PRO A 187 12.70 -19.90 -35.09
CA PRO A 187 14.08 -20.31 -34.88
C PRO A 187 14.13 -21.42 -33.81
N PRO A 188 15.10 -22.35 -33.92
CA PRO A 188 15.34 -23.35 -32.88
C PRO A 188 15.61 -22.68 -31.53
N GLU A 189 15.17 -23.31 -30.44
CA GLU A 189 15.22 -22.73 -29.09
C GLU A 189 16.65 -22.32 -28.69
N GLU A 190 17.65 -23.07 -29.16
CA GLU A 190 19.07 -22.82 -28.90
C GLU A 190 19.53 -21.44 -29.40
N LEU A 191 18.93 -20.92 -30.48
CA LEU A 191 19.22 -19.56 -30.98
C LEU A 191 18.56 -18.46 -30.15
N LEU A 192 17.57 -18.80 -29.32
CA LEU A 192 16.86 -17.86 -28.46
C LEU A 192 17.42 -17.82 -27.03
N ARG A 193 18.36 -18.70 -26.68
CA ARG A 193 18.99 -18.76 -25.36
C ARG A 193 20.24 -17.88 -25.33
N HIS A 194 20.44 -17.19 -24.21
CA HIS A 194 21.68 -16.42 -23.96
C HIS A 194 22.92 -17.32 -23.76
N GLY A 195 22.75 -18.60 -23.43
CA GLY A 195 23.87 -19.53 -23.18
C GLY A 195 23.56 -20.99 -23.55
N PRO A 196 24.60 -21.82 -23.66
CA PRO A 196 24.50 -23.22 -24.14
C PRO A 196 23.88 -24.17 -23.12
N GLU A 197 23.92 -23.81 -21.83
CA GLU A 197 23.44 -24.63 -20.72
C GLU A 197 21.89 -24.58 -20.63
N PRO A 198 21.20 -25.71 -20.41
CA PRO A 198 19.78 -25.71 -20.10
C PRO A 198 19.49 -24.95 -18.79
N LYS A 199 18.25 -24.46 -18.62
CA LYS A 199 17.80 -23.80 -17.38
C LYS A 199 18.20 -24.64 -16.16
N THR A 200 19.15 -24.17 -15.38
CA THR A 200 19.37 -24.69 -14.03
C THR A 200 18.14 -24.31 -13.19
N SER A 201 17.59 -25.24 -12.43
CA SER A 201 16.53 -24.91 -11.48
C SER A 201 17.10 -23.92 -10.45
N ILE A 202 16.47 -22.75 -10.36
CA ILE A 202 16.85 -21.76 -9.34
C ILE A 202 16.23 -22.21 -8.02
N SER A 203 17.06 -22.48 -7.02
CA SER A 203 16.59 -22.86 -5.69
C SER A 203 15.94 -21.67 -4.98
N LEU A 204 15.11 -21.95 -3.96
CA LEU A 204 14.54 -20.91 -3.11
C LEU A 204 15.64 -20.05 -2.46
N ALA A 205 16.72 -20.68 -1.99
CA ALA A 205 17.85 -19.98 -1.40
C ALA A 205 18.53 -19.00 -2.38
N GLN A 206 18.71 -19.40 -3.64
CA GLN A 206 19.23 -18.51 -4.68
C GLN A 206 18.27 -17.34 -4.98
N SER A 207 16.96 -17.62 -4.98
CA SER A 207 15.93 -16.60 -5.16
C SER A 207 15.93 -15.60 -4.00
N GLN A 208 16.06 -16.07 -2.75
CA GLN A 208 16.15 -15.22 -1.56
C GLN A 208 17.43 -14.38 -1.56
N ALA A 209 18.58 -14.97 -1.94
CA ALA A 209 19.83 -14.22 -2.07
C ALA A 209 19.75 -13.12 -3.15
N SER A 210 19.05 -13.40 -4.26
CA SER A 210 18.80 -12.40 -5.30
C SER A 210 17.85 -11.32 -4.84
N LEU A 211 16.80 -11.70 -4.11
CA LEU A 211 15.85 -10.77 -3.51
C LEU A 211 16.53 -9.83 -2.52
N ALA A 212 17.44 -10.32 -1.66
CA ALA A 212 18.16 -9.49 -0.70
C ALA A 212 18.92 -8.34 -1.39
N LYS A 213 19.55 -8.60 -2.54
CA LYS A 213 20.23 -7.56 -3.35
C LYS A 213 19.24 -6.53 -3.90
N LEU A 214 18.08 -6.98 -4.38
CA LEU A 214 17.02 -6.09 -4.86
C LEU A 214 16.45 -5.24 -3.72
N GLN A 215 16.23 -5.84 -2.55
CA GLN A 215 15.72 -5.15 -1.36
C GLN A 215 16.67 -4.03 -0.92
N GLU A 216 17.97 -4.29 -0.88
CA GLU A 216 19.00 -3.27 -0.58
C GLU A 216 18.90 -2.10 -1.55
N HIS A 217 18.84 -2.38 -2.86
CA HIS A 217 18.74 -1.34 -3.88
C HIS A 217 17.43 -0.55 -3.78
N TYR A 218 16.29 -1.25 -3.67
CA TYR A 218 14.95 -0.65 -3.67
C TYR A 218 14.71 0.21 -2.43
N CYS A 219 15.33 -0.13 -1.30
CA CYS A 219 15.17 0.55 -0.02
C CYS A 219 16.39 1.39 0.39
N ALA A 220 17.35 1.63 -0.51
CA ALA A 220 18.58 2.37 -0.21
C ALA A 220 18.34 3.79 0.36
N LYS A 221 17.21 4.41 -0.01
CA LYS A 221 16.77 5.74 0.44
C LYS A 221 15.62 5.71 1.48
N ALA A 222 15.28 4.52 1.97
CA ALA A 222 14.14 4.31 2.86
C ALA A 222 14.34 4.96 4.23
N LEU A 223 15.59 5.05 4.71
CA LEU A 223 15.98 5.78 5.91
C LEU A 223 16.85 6.99 5.53
N TYR A 224 16.75 8.08 6.31
CA TYR A 224 17.59 9.25 6.10
C TYR A 224 19.05 8.96 6.46
N LYS A 225 19.97 9.51 5.67
CA LYS A 225 21.40 9.50 5.95
C LYS A 225 21.92 10.95 5.96
N PRO A 226 22.84 11.33 6.87
CA PRO A 226 23.34 12.71 6.94
C PRO A 226 24.05 13.22 5.67
N ASP A 227 24.54 12.32 4.82
CA ASP A 227 25.16 12.63 3.52
C ASP A 227 24.14 12.69 2.36
N ALA A 228 22.84 12.58 2.65
CA ALA A 228 21.80 12.71 1.65
C ALA A 228 21.76 14.15 1.09
N ALA A 229 21.50 14.27 -0.21
CA ALA A 229 21.41 15.56 -0.88
C ALA A 229 20.21 16.42 -0.39
N ALA A 230 19.12 15.78 0.02
CA ALA A 230 17.95 16.45 0.58
C ALA A 230 18.13 16.73 2.07
N SER A 231 17.50 17.81 2.56
CA SER A 231 17.45 18.06 4.00
C SER A 231 16.62 16.99 4.72
N PHE A 232 16.82 16.83 6.03
CA PHE A 232 16.01 15.91 6.82
C PHE A 232 14.51 16.25 6.76
N ALA A 233 14.16 17.54 6.76
CA ALA A 233 12.76 17.99 6.69
C ALA A 233 12.11 17.64 5.33
N ASP A 234 12.84 17.86 4.22
CA ASP A 234 12.34 17.50 2.89
C ASP A 234 12.14 16.00 2.77
N TRP A 235 13.10 15.22 3.28
CA TRP A 235 12.99 13.76 3.34
C TRP A 235 11.78 13.32 4.18
N GLN A 236 11.54 13.94 5.33
CA GLN A 236 10.37 13.64 6.17
C GLN A 236 9.06 13.90 5.41
N GLN A 237 8.95 15.04 4.72
CA GLN A 237 7.76 15.38 3.93
C GLN A 237 7.54 14.39 2.79
N GLU A 238 8.57 14.09 2.00
CA GLU A 238 8.50 13.12 0.90
C GLU A 238 8.08 11.74 1.40
N ARG A 239 8.68 11.26 2.50
CA ARG A 239 8.39 9.93 3.05
C ARG A 239 7.02 9.85 3.69
N ARG A 240 6.50 10.91 4.32
CA ARG A 240 5.12 10.93 4.84
C ARG A 240 4.10 10.84 3.71
N LEU A 241 4.32 11.55 2.60
CA LEU A 241 3.47 11.44 1.41
C LEU A 241 3.51 10.01 0.84
N GLN A 242 4.70 9.40 0.79
CA GLN A 242 4.86 8.02 0.35
C GLN A 242 4.19 7.01 1.30
N LEU A 243 4.32 7.20 2.62
CA LEU A 243 3.67 6.37 3.63
C LEU A 243 2.14 6.44 3.50
N GLY A 244 1.57 7.64 3.32
CA GLY A 244 0.14 7.83 3.10
C GLY A 244 -0.38 7.10 1.86
N LYS A 245 0.40 7.11 0.76
CA LYS A 245 0.08 6.33 -0.45
C LYS A 245 0.19 4.82 -0.22
N ILE A 246 1.24 4.36 0.46
CA ILE A 246 1.47 2.93 0.74
C ILE A 246 0.34 2.34 1.59
N LEU A 247 -0.07 3.09 2.61
CA LEU A 247 -1.13 2.64 3.50
C LEU A 247 -2.53 2.93 2.93
N ASN A 248 -2.65 3.71 1.85
CA ASN A 248 -3.90 4.09 1.19
C ASN A 248 -4.96 4.66 2.15
N HIS A 249 -4.55 5.66 2.93
CA HIS A 249 -5.40 6.28 3.94
C HIS A 249 -6.15 7.50 3.43
N ASP A 250 -7.32 7.70 4.02
CA ASP A 250 -8.00 8.98 4.01
C ASP A 250 -7.35 9.87 5.08
N LEU A 251 -6.66 10.91 4.62
CA LEU A 251 -6.00 11.91 5.46
C LEU A 251 -6.84 13.20 5.56
N GLU A 252 -7.89 13.36 4.76
CA GLU A 252 -8.83 14.49 4.84
C GLU A 252 -9.98 14.17 5.79
N LEU A 253 -9.62 13.70 6.99
CA LEU A 253 -10.58 13.23 7.98
C LEU A 253 -11.42 14.39 8.53
N ARG A 254 -12.72 14.32 8.26
CA ARG A 254 -13.74 15.24 8.78
C ARG A 254 -15.09 14.55 8.95
N HIS A 255 -15.95 15.13 9.76
CA HIS A 255 -17.32 14.69 10.04
C HIS A 255 -17.38 13.25 10.57
N ILE A 256 -16.55 12.94 11.57
CA ILE A 256 -16.54 11.62 12.19
C ILE A 256 -17.81 11.48 13.04
N ALA A 257 -18.66 10.52 12.69
CA ALA A 257 -19.94 10.32 13.33
C ALA A 257 -19.85 9.25 14.42
N MET A 258 -20.36 9.55 15.62
CA MET A 258 -20.73 8.51 16.58
C MET A 258 -22.04 7.88 16.11
N ARG A 259 -21.99 6.65 15.59
CA ARG A 259 -23.15 5.99 14.98
C ARG A 259 -24.04 5.30 16.00
N VAL A 260 -23.42 4.65 16.96
CA VAL A 260 -24.12 3.84 17.97
C VAL A 260 -23.61 4.23 19.34
N ARG A 261 -24.54 4.50 20.24
CA ARG A 261 -24.28 4.67 21.68
C ARG A 261 -24.57 3.33 22.37
N GLY A 262 -23.55 2.76 22.99
CA GLY A 262 -23.64 1.51 23.76
C GLY A 262 -24.06 1.75 25.21
N GLU A 263 -23.69 0.81 26.09
CA GLU A 263 -23.95 0.93 27.52
C GLU A 263 -23.05 1.99 28.19
N ALA A 264 -23.55 2.54 29.30
CA ALA A 264 -22.83 3.48 30.15
C ALA A 264 -22.69 2.91 31.56
N TRP A 265 -21.53 3.12 32.17
CA TRP A 265 -21.24 2.69 33.55
C TRP A 265 -20.32 3.68 34.26
N LYS A 266 -20.13 3.48 35.57
CA LYS A 266 -19.22 4.29 36.39
C LYS A 266 -17.90 3.58 36.62
N ILE A 267 -16.81 4.35 36.64
CA ILE A 267 -15.47 3.92 37.06
C ILE A 267 -14.99 4.92 38.11
N GLY A 268 -15.22 4.61 39.38
CA GLY A 268 -15.11 5.62 40.45
C GLY A 268 -16.04 6.80 40.17
N GLU A 269 -15.49 8.01 40.12
CA GLU A 269 -16.21 9.25 39.79
C GLU A 269 -16.34 9.49 38.27
N ALA A 270 -15.57 8.77 37.44
CA ALA A 270 -15.64 8.89 35.99
C ALA A 270 -16.85 8.14 35.40
N LYS A 271 -17.30 8.62 34.24
CA LYS A 271 -18.35 7.97 33.44
C LYS A 271 -17.75 7.35 32.19
N ALA A 272 -17.97 6.06 32.00
CA ALA A 272 -17.62 5.33 30.79
C ALA A 272 -18.87 5.11 29.92
N GLN A 273 -18.69 5.14 28.59
CA GLN A 273 -19.75 5.02 27.61
C GLN A 273 -19.21 4.35 26.34
N GLY A 274 -19.78 3.21 25.96
CA GLY A 274 -19.43 2.54 24.71
C GLY A 274 -19.94 3.31 23.48
N TYR A 275 -19.15 3.30 22.40
CA TYR A 275 -19.48 3.91 21.11
C TYR A 275 -18.97 3.10 19.92
N LEU A 276 -19.74 3.08 18.83
CA LEU A 276 -19.24 2.72 17.50
C LEU A 276 -19.03 4.01 16.68
N LEU A 277 -17.79 4.28 16.32
CA LEU A 277 -17.40 5.43 15.50
C LEU A 277 -17.36 5.03 14.02
N SER A 278 -17.66 5.99 13.14
CA SER A 278 -17.63 5.79 11.69
C SER A 278 -17.37 7.10 10.96
N ARG A 279 -16.58 7.07 9.88
CA ARG A 279 -16.56 8.11 8.85
C ARG A 279 -17.88 8.05 8.09
N ARG A 280 -18.59 9.18 8.05
CA ARG A 280 -20.02 9.24 7.67
C ARG A 280 -20.35 8.63 6.30
N GLU A 281 -19.40 8.63 5.37
CA GLU A 281 -19.58 8.14 3.99
C GLU A 281 -18.77 6.87 3.67
N LYS A 282 -17.99 6.36 4.63
CA LYS A 282 -17.17 5.14 4.43
C LYS A 282 -17.79 3.91 5.08
N GLY A 283 -18.56 4.08 6.15
CA GLY A 283 -19.26 2.97 6.82
C GLY A 283 -18.34 2.03 7.61
N ASP A 284 -17.13 2.47 7.94
CA ASP A 284 -16.26 1.79 8.90
C ASP A 284 -16.86 1.83 10.31
N LEU A 285 -16.48 0.85 11.15
CA LEU A 285 -17.00 0.69 12.50
C LEU A 285 -15.86 0.46 13.48
N ILE A 286 -15.56 1.48 14.27
CA ILE A 286 -14.49 1.45 15.28
C ILE A 286 -15.14 1.33 16.64
N SER A 287 -14.93 0.20 17.32
CA SER A 287 -15.45 -0.01 18.68
C SER A 287 -14.58 0.71 19.71
N THR A 288 -15.21 1.59 20.49
CA THR A 288 -14.52 2.43 21.46
C THR A 288 -15.31 2.56 22.77
N VAL A 289 -14.60 2.92 23.84
CA VAL A 289 -15.20 3.33 25.11
C VAL A 289 -14.67 4.73 25.43
N TRP A 290 -15.57 5.70 25.47
CA TRP A 290 -15.27 7.05 25.93
C TRP A 290 -15.41 7.13 27.44
N ILE A 291 -14.43 7.75 28.10
CA ILE A 291 -14.37 7.91 29.55
C ILE A 291 -14.17 9.40 29.85
N SER A 292 -15.18 10.00 30.46
CA SER A 292 -15.15 11.41 30.88
C SER A 292 -15.03 11.52 32.40
N HIS A 293 -14.06 12.29 32.88
CA HIS A 293 -13.92 12.62 34.29
C HIS A 293 -14.62 13.95 34.59
N PRO A 294 -15.45 14.05 35.65
CA PRO A 294 -16.21 15.28 35.96
C PRO A 294 -15.30 16.49 36.23
N ASP A 295 -14.16 16.27 36.88
CA ASP A 295 -13.18 17.32 37.20
C ASP A 295 -12.14 17.59 36.11
N SER A 296 -12.36 17.09 34.89
CA SER A 296 -11.45 17.33 33.77
C SER A 296 -11.46 18.79 33.35
N LYS A 297 -10.27 19.37 33.17
CA LYS A 297 -10.08 20.79 32.85
C LYS A 297 -9.65 20.99 31.39
N PRO A 298 -10.07 22.08 30.73
CA PRO A 298 -9.55 22.45 29.42
C PRO A 298 -8.02 22.47 29.39
N GLY A 299 -7.42 21.93 28.33
CA GLY A 299 -5.96 21.85 28.14
C GLY A 299 -5.28 20.63 28.80
N GLN A 300 -5.98 19.88 29.67
CA GLN A 300 -5.47 18.59 30.13
C GLN A 300 -5.39 17.59 28.97
N PRO A 301 -4.42 16.65 29.01
CA PRO A 301 -4.32 15.63 27.99
C PRO A 301 -5.54 14.69 28.01
N CYS A 302 -6.10 14.44 26.83
CA CYS A 302 -7.00 13.32 26.58
C CYS A 302 -6.17 12.12 26.13
N PHE A 303 -6.38 10.96 26.75
CA PHE A 303 -5.61 9.76 26.43
C PHE A 303 -6.34 8.89 25.40
N LEU A 304 -5.64 8.51 24.32
CA LEU A 304 -6.11 7.49 23.39
C LEU A 304 -5.40 6.17 23.71
N LEU A 305 -6.10 5.25 24.36
CA LEU A 305 -5.58 3.93 24.73
C LEU A 305 -5.90 2.94 23.62
N VAL A 306 -4.88 2.44 22.92
CA VAL A 306 -5.01 1.44 21.85
C VAL A 306 -4.64 0.07 22.42
N ALA A 307 -5.60 -0.83 22.51
CA ALA A 307 -5.41 -2.17 23.02
C ALA A 307 -4.82 -3.11 21.97
N ASP A 308 -3.78 -3.84 22.36
CA ASP A 308 -3.34 -5.04 21.65
C ASP A 308 -4.19 -6.23 22.11
N GLY A 309 -5.21 -6.55 21.33
CA GLY A 309 -6.23 -7.53 21.68
C GLY A 309 -7.53 -6.87 22.13
N GLU A 310 -7.91 -7.05 23.39
CA GLU A 310 -9.23 -6.66 23.89
C GLU A 310 -9.18 -5.36 24.70
N LYS A 311 -10.13 -4.44 24.46
CA LYS A 311 -10.27 -3.21 25.27
C LYS A 311 -10.39 -3.48 26.78
N ARG A 312 -10.99 -4.62 27.17
CA ARG A 312 -11.18 -5.04 28.57
C ARG A 312 -9.88 -5.07 29.38
N MET A 313 -8.73 -5.20 28.73
CA MET A 313 -7.42 -5.24 29.39
C MET A 313 -7.06 -3.92 30.10
N TYR A 314 -7.69 -2.79 29.74
CA TYR A 314 -7.54 -1.51 30.44
C TYR A 314 -8.54 -1.30 31.59
N PHE A 315 -9.48 -2.21 31.80
CA PHE A 315 -10.49 -2.11 32.87
C PHE A 315 -10.17 -3.06 34.02
N SER A 316 -10.95 -3.00 35.10
CA SER A 316 -10.74 -3.79 36.33
C SER A 316 -10.45 -5.27 36.05
N GLY A 317 -9.35 -5.78 36.61
CA GLY A 317 -8.87 -7.15 36.40
C GLY A 317 -8.01 -7.36 35.15
N GLY A 318 -7.91 -6.35 34.27
CA GLY A 318 -7.05 -6.37 33.09
C GLY A 318 -5.57 -6.07 33.40
N SER A 319 -4.66 -6.56 32.55
CA SER A 319 -3.20 -6.38 32.70
C SER A 319 -2.73 -4.94 32.56
N HIS A 320 -3.56 -4.04 32.02
CA HIS A 320 -3.27 -2.63 31.82
C HIS A 320 -4.21 -1.71 32.60
N ALA A 321 -5.01 -2.25 33.54
CA ALA A 321 -5.95 -1.48 34.36
C ALA A 321 -5.27 -0.30 35.06
N ALA A 322 -4.07 -0.52 35.61
CA ALA A 322 -3.30 0.50 36.30
C ALA A 322 -3.01 1.75 35.45
N VAL A 323 -2.91 1.61 34.11
CA VAL A 323 -2.70 2.75 33.21
C VAL A 323 -3.93 3.66 33.21
N LEU A 324 -5.13 3.08 33.07
CA LEU A 324 -6.37 3.84 33.12
C LEU A 324 -6.59 4.44 34.52
N ASP A 325 -6.32 3.68 35.57
CA ASP A 325 -6.46 4.17 36.95
C ASP A 325 -5.57 5.39 37.22
N SER A 326 -4.32 5.39 36.75
CA SER A 326 -3.43 6.56 36.86
C SER A 326 -3.93 7.77 36.08
N ILE A 327 -4.49 7.57 34.88
CA ILE A 327 -5.09 8.64 34.07
C ILE A 327 -6.28 9.28 34.79
N LEU A 328 -7.17 8.45 35.35
CA LEU A 328 -8.36 8.93 36.05
C LEU A 328 -8.02 9.63 37.37
N ARG A 329 -6.99 9.18 38.11
CA ARG A 329 -6.47 9.88 39.30
C ARG A 329 -5.95 11.29 39.01
N ARG A 330 -5.66 11.61 37.75
CA ARG A 330 -5.28 12.95 37.28
C ARG A 330 -6.44 13.70 36.62
N ASN A 331 -7.67 13.22 36.79
CA ASN A 331 -8.89 13.81 36.27
C ASN A 331 -8.91 13.95 34.74
N CYS A 332 -8.13 13.12 34.03
CA CYS A 332 -8.02 13.21 32.57
C CYS A 332 -9.08 12.33 31.88
N ASN A 333 -9.52 12.76 30.69
CA ASN A 333 -10.41 11.97 29.85
C ASN A 333 -9.62 10.89 29.10
N ALA A 334 -10.31 9.82 28.70
CA ALA A 334 -9.71 8.76 27.88
C ALA A 334 -10.70 8.21 26.85
N LEU A 335 -10.16 7.81 25.69
CA LEU A 335 -10.83 6.97 24.71
C LEU A 335 -10.07 5.65 24.63
N VAL A 336 -10.74 4.53 24.90
CA VAL A 336 -10.16 3.19 24.76
C VAL A 336 -10.66 2.58 23.46
N MET A 337 -9.76 2.12 22.61
CA MET A 337 -10.06 1.42 21.36
C MET A 337 -9.29 0.10 21.28
N GLU A 338 -9.72 -0.79 20.40
CA GLU A 338 -8.95 -1.96 19.96
C GLU A 338 -8.73 -1.89 18.44
N LEU A 339 -7.76 -2.65 17.96
CA LEU A 339 -7.51 -2.77 16.53
C LEU A 339 -8.58 -3.62 15.84
N LEU A 340 -8.97 -3.27 14.61
CA LEU A 340 -9.85 -4.09 13.78
C LEU A 340 -9.35 -5.53 13.68
N GLY A 341 -10.24 -6.50 13.88
CA GLY A 341 -9.92 -7.92 13.90
C GLY A 341 -9.37 -8.43 15.23
N SER A 342 -9.38 -7.60 16.27
CA SER A 342 -9.09 -7.98 17.65
C SER A 342 -10.32 -7.76 18.53
N GLY A 343 -10.35 -8.42 19.70
CA GLY A 343 -11.41 -8.30 20.70
C GLY A 343 -12.83 -8.47 20.18
N GLU A 344 -13.69 -7.48 20.39
CA GLU A 344 -15.10 -7.51 19.97
C GLU A 344 -15.24 -7.61 18.44
N THR A 345 -14.23 -7.14 17.70
CA THR A 345 -14.22 -7.22 16.24
C THR A 345 -13.53 -8.48 15.68
N ALA A 346 -12.98 -9.36 16.53
CA ALA A 346 -12.27 -10.56 16.07
C ALA A 346 -13.15 -11.47 15.19
N ASN A 347 -14.43 -11.62 15.55
CA ASN A 347 -15.39 -12.41 14.79
C ASN A 347 -15.82 -11.75 13.47
N MET A 348 -15.54 -10.46 13.24
CA MET A 348 -15.84 -9.81 11.96
C MET A 348 -15.01 -10.40 10.83
N LEU A 349 -13.76 -10.79 11.09
CA LEU A 349 -12.90 -11.43 10.10
C LEU A 349 -13.40 -12.81 9.66
N GLN A 350 -14.19 -13.49 10.49
CA GLN A 350 -14.85 -14.75 10.13
C GLN A 350 -16.11 -14.52 9.28
N LYS A 351 -16.82 -13.42 9.51
CA LYS A 351 -18.05 -13.07 8.77
C LYS A 351 -17.78 -12.41 7.42
N SER A 352 -16.67 -11.69 7.32
CA SER A 352 -16.16 -11.05 6.10
C SER A 352 -14.74 -11.54 5.88
N VAL A 353 -14.62 -12.75 5.32
CA VAL A 353 -13.33 -13.43 5.13
C VAL A 353 -12.44 -12.58 4.21
N ARG A 354 -11.21 -12.35 4.68
CA ARG A 354 -10.15 -11.65 3.94
C ARG A 354 -9.03 -12.64 3.69
N ASP A 355 -8.94 -13.16 2.48
CA ASP A 355 -7.85 -14.06 2.09
C ASP A 355 -6.61 -13.26 1.69
N GLU A 356 -5.93 -12.64 2.67
CA GLU A 356 -4.71 -11.87 2.42
C GLU A 356 -3.53 -12.75 1.95
N ASP A 357 -3.69 -14.08 2.05
CA ASP A 357 -2.76 -15.06 1.51
C ASP A 357 -2.94 -15.29 0.01
N GLU A 358 -4.09 -14.90 -0.57
CA GLU A 358 -4.30 -14.92 -2.01
C GLU A 358 -3.22 -14.05 -2.71
N PRO A 359 -2.51 -14.58 -3.73
CA PRO A 359 -1.40 -13.91 -4.38
C PRO A 359 -1.63 -12.44 -4.78
N THR A 360 -2.79 -12.15 -5.36
CA THR A 360 -3.18 -10.84 -5.90
C THR A 360 -4.02 -9.98 -4.94
N PHE A 361 -4.39 -10.49 -3.76
CA PHE A 361 -5.27 -9.80 -2.81
C PHE A 361 -4.89 -8.32 -2.62
N HIS A 362 -3.60 -8.07 -2.36
CA HIS A 362 -3.06 -6.74 -2.08
C HIS A 362 -2.91 -5.83 -3.30
N ALA A 363 -3.14 -6.32 -4.52
CA ALA A 363 -3.30 -5.46 -5.68
C ALA A 363 -4.64 -4.72 -5.62
N PHE A 364 -5.71 -5.42 -5.21
CA PHE A 364 -7.08 -4.93 -5.22
C PHE A 364 -7.55 -4.40 -3.86
N ASN A 365 -6.98 -4.90 -2.76
CA ASN A 365 -7.49 -4.65 -1.42
C ASN A 365 -6.41 -4.06 -0.51
N PRO A 366 -6.74 -3.06 0.33
CA PRO A 366 -5.88 -2.65 1.44
C PRO A 366 -5.65 -3.83 2.39
N SER A 367 -4.51 -3.86 3.08
CA SER A 367 -4.24 -4.84 4.14
C SER A 367 -5.10 -4.56 5.38
N LEU A 368 -5.25 -5.56 6.28
CA LEU A 368 -5.83 -5.31 7.59
C LEU A 368 -5.00 -4.27 8.38
N PHE A 369 -3.68 -4.31 8.25
CA PHE A 369 -2.79 -3.35 8.89
C PHE A 369 -3.10 -1.91 8.49
N SER A 370 -3.36 -1.66 7.20
CA SER A 370 -3.81 -0.37 6.69
C SER A 370 -5.10 0.09 7.41
N PHE A 371 -6.13 -0.74 7.50
CA PHE A 371 -7.36 -0.36 8.22
C PHE A 371 -7.11 -0.04 9.69
N ARG A 372 -6.24 -0.80 10.37
CA ARG A 372 -5.88 -0.55 11.77
C ARG A 372 -5.20 0.80 11.98
N VAL A 373 -4.31 1.21 11.06
CA VAL A 373 -3.72 2.56 11.11
C VAL A 373 -4.79 3.63 10.86
N GLN A 374 -5.71 3.39 9.91
CA GLN A 374 -6.83 4.31 9.64
C GLN A 374 -7.72 4.50 10.86
N ASP A 375 -8.01 3.44 11.63
CA ASP A 375 -8.84 3.52 12.83
C ASP A 375 -8.22 4.45 13.88
N ILE A 376 -6.89 4.36 14.08
CA ILE A 376 -6.16 5.24 15.00
C ILE A 376 -6.25 6.70 14.52
N LEU A 377 -6.00 6.96 13.23
CA LEU A 377 -6.12 8.31 12.65
C LEU A 377 -7.54 8.87 12.80
N THR A 378 -8.56 8.02 12.61
CA THR A 378 -9.97 8.37 12.73
C THR A 378 -10.34 8.70 14.18
N CYS A 379 -9.84 7.94 15.15
CA CYS A 379 -10.02 8.24 16.57
C CYS A 379 -9.36 9.56 16.96
N ILE A 380 -8.15 9.84 16.46
CA ILE A 380 -7.48 11.13 16.70
C ILE A 380 -8.30 12.28 16.13
N ALA A 381 -8.75 12.18 14.88
CA ALA A 381 -9.58 13.20 14.24
C ALA A 381 -10.90 13.42 14.98
N MET A 382 -11.57 12.34 15.41
CA MET A 382 -12.81 12.43 16.20
C MET A 382 -12.59 13.19 17.51
N LEU A 383 -11.50 12.90 18.24
CA LEU A 383 -11.17 13.59 19.48
C LEU A 383 -10.97 15.09 19.23
N GLN A 384 -10.28 15.47 18.14
CA GLN A 384 -10.10 16.88 17.76
C GLN A 384 -11.41 17.58 17.42
N GLU A 385 -12.29 16.95 16.63
CA GLU A 385 -13.62 17.50 16.30
C GLU A 385 -14.49 17.72 17.54
N ASN A 386 -14.24 16.96 18.61
CA ASN A 386 -14.91 17.08 19.91
C ASN A 386 -14.11 17.90 20.93
N GLY A 387 -13.21 18.78 20.45
CA GLY A 387 -12.52 19.78 21.28
C GLY A 387 -11.36 19.25 22.11
N GLN A 388 -10.90 18.01 21.90
CA GLN A 388 -9.69 17.50 22.54
C GLN A 388 -8.46 17.88 21.71
N GLU A 389 -7.78 18.97 22.10
CA GLU A 389 -6.61 19.47 21.37
C GLU A 389 -5.30 18.81 21.80
N ASN A 390 -5.20 18.40 23.06
CA ASN A 390 -4.01 17.77 23.64
C ASN A 390 -4.23 16.27 23.76
N ILE A 391 -3.77 15.49 22.77
CA ILE A 391 -3.99 14.04 22.72
C ILE A 391 -2.69 13.31 23.05
N THR A 392 -2.74 12.37 23.99
CA THR A 392 -1.64 11.43 24.28
C THR A 392 -2.06 10.00 23.93
N LEU A 393 -1.43 9.42 22.91
CA LEU A 393 -1.65 8.04 22.51
C LEU A 393 -0.84 7.08 23.39
N VAL A 394 -1.46 5.99 23.82
CA VAL A 394 -0.80 4.93 24.59
C VAL A 394 -1.11 3.60 23.91
N ALA A 395 -0.08 2.84 23.56
CA ALA A 395 -0.25 1.57 22.88
C ALA A 395 0.76 0.52 23.36
N THR A 396 0.30 -0.74 23.39
CA THR A 396 1.12 -1.91 23.73
C THR A 396 1.28 -2.86 22.55
N GLY A 397 2.34 -3.68 22.56
CA GLY A 397 2.52 -4.77 21.61
C GLY A 397 2.28 -4.38 20.14
N GLU A 398 1.52 -5.15 19.38
CA GLU A 398 1.30 -4.86 17.95
C GLU A 398 0.48 -3.58 17.70
N ALA A 399 -0.25 -3.09 18.70
CA ALA A 399 -0.86 -1.76 18.63
C ALA A 399 0.20 -0.65 18.64
N ALA A 400 1.36 -0.84 19.26
CA ALA A 400 2.46 0.13 19.22
C ALA A 400 3.09 0.22 17.82
N ARG A 401 3.26 -0.90 17.10
CA ARG A 401 3.69 -0.90 15.68
C ARG A 401 2.72 -0.10 14.81
N THR A 402 1.43 -0.37 14.98
CA THR A 402 0.35 0.30 14.24
C THR A 402 0.32 1.81 14.56
N ALA A 403 0.39 2.17 15.84
CA ALA A 403 0.41 3.56 16.28
C ALA A 403 1.63 4.32 15.76
N LEU A 404 2.81 3.70 15.76
CA LEU A 404 4.03 4.31 15.22
C LEU A 404 3.90 4.64 13.73
N CYS A 405 3.13 3.86 12.97
CA CYS A 405 2.83 4.14 11.56
C CYS A 405 1.74 5.23 11.40
N ALA A 406 0.85 5.41 12.37
CA ALA A 406 -0.18 6.46 12.36
C ALA A 406 0.41 7.86 12.69
N LEU A 407 1.31 7.94 13.67
CA LEU A 407 1.80 9.21 14.23
C LEU A 407 2.40 10.19 13.19
N PRO A 408 3.19 9.74 12.17
CA PRO A 408 3.67 10.62 11.12
C PRO A 408 2.56 11.24 10.26
N LEU A 409 1.43 10.55 10.11
CA LEU A 409 0.30 10.94 9.27
C LEU A 409 -0.77 11.74 10.02
N SER A 410 -0.74 11.73 11.35
CA SER A 410 -1.68 12.48 12.19
C SER A 410 -1.54 13.99 11.97
N SER A 411 -2.67 14.65 11.67
CA SER A 411 -2.76 16.11 11.61
C SER A 411 -2.56 16.77 12.98
N ALA A 412 -2.98 16.08 14.06
CA ALA A 412 -2.80 16.53 15.44
C ALA A 412 -1.36 16.38 15.90
N LYS A 413 -0.87 17.32 16.72
CA LYS A 413 0.36 17.10 17.52
C LYS A 413 0.05 16.14 18.66
N THR A 414 0.07 14.85 18.36
CA THR A 414 -0.16 13.76 19.32
C THR A 414 1.14 13.39 20.03
N ALA A 415 1.14 13.42 21.36
CA ALA A 415 2.18 12.78 22.17
C ALA A 415 1.93 11.27 22.21
N ALA A 416 2.94 10.44 22.43
CA ALA A 416 2.76 9.00 22.51
C ALA A 416 3.67 8.28 23.51
N PHE A 417 3.13 7.25 24.16
CA PHE A 417 3.88 6.24 24.90
C PHE A 417 3.65 4.88 24.26
N LEU A 418 4.72 4.28 23.74
CA LEU A 418 4.66 3.04 22.97
C LEU A 418 5.47 1.96 23.68
N GLU A 419 4.83 0.86 24.10
CA GLU A 419 5.56 -0.32 24.58
C GLU A 419 6.11 -1.09 23.39
N MET A 420 7.44 -1.12 23.30
CA MET A 420 8.17 -1.65 22.15
C MET A 420 8.89 -2.96 22.47
N ASP A 421 8.63 -3.55 23.65
CA ASP A 421 9.20 -4.84 24.05
C ASP A 421 8.86 -5.92 23.01
N LYS A 422 9.90 -6.62 22.52
CA LYS A 422 9.82 -7.69 21.50
C LYS A 422 9.29 -7.27 20.11
N LEU A 423 9.12 -5.98 19.83
CA LEU A 423 8.69 -5.52 18.50
C LEU A 423 9.88 -5.33 17.57
N GLU A 424 10.11 -6.32 16.72
CA GLU A 424 11.14 -6.28 15.67
C GLU A 424 10.63 -5.60 14.38
N ASP A 425 11.56 -5.03 13.62
CA ASP A 425 11.31 -4.35 12.33
C ASP A 425 11.86 -5.15 11.12
N SER A 426 11.95 -6.47 11.29
CA SER A 426 12.46 -7.41 10.27
C SER A 426 11.36 -7.80 9.27
N ALA A 427 11.77 -8.33 8.11
CA ALA A 427 10.81 -8.82 7.11
C ALA A 427 9.94 -9.94 7.68
N GLU A 428 10.51 -10.79 8.55
CA GLU A 428 9.83 -11.85 9.26
C GLU A 428 8.76 -11.30 10.20
N ALA A 429 9.08 -10.28 11.01
CA ALA A 429 8.14 -9.63 11.92
C ALA A 429 6.97 -8.96 11.19
N TRP A 430 7.22 -8.41 9.99
CA TRP A 430 6.20 -7.84 9.13
C TRP A 430 5.42 -8.87 8.30
N SER A 431 5.87 -10.12 8.19
CA SER A 431 5.20 -11.15 7.35
C SER A 431 4.08 -11.90 8.07
N GLY A 432 3.74 -11.51 9.30
CA GLY A 432 2.62 -12.08 10.05
C GLY A 432 1.25 -11.60 9.52
N SER A 433 0.22 -12.44 9.70
CA SER A 433 -1.13 -12.24 9.13
C SER A 433 -1.84 -10.94 9.52
N PHE A 434 -1.42 -10.28 10.61
CA PHE A 434 -2.03 -9.03 11.07
C PHE A 434 -1.09 -7.83 11.04
N GLN A 435 0.19 -8.09 10.74
CA GLN A 435 1.26 -7.11 10.66
C GLN A 435 1.52 -6.72 9.21
N PHE A 436 1.23 -7.62 8.27
CA PHE A 436 1.63 -7.45 6.88
C PHE A 436 1.07 -6.18 6.24
N GLN A 437 2.00 -5.38 5.73
CA GLN A 437 1.71 -4.22 4.92
C GLN A 437 2.66 -4.22 3.72
N PRO A 438 2.17 -4.43 2.49
CA PRO A 438 3.02 -4.36 1.32
C PRO A 438 3.68 -2.98 1.20
N MET A 439 4.91 -2.97 0.69
CA MET A 439 5.75 -1.79 0.48
C MET A 439 6.18 -1.01 1.73
N ILE A 440 5.85 -1.44 2.96
CA ILE A 440 6.21 -0.68 4.18
C ILE A 440 7.73 -0.47 4.34
N MET A 441 8.55 -1.38 3.83
CA MET A 441 10.01 -1.25 3.91
C MET A 441 10.56 -0.21 2.94
N LYS A 442 9.79 0.21 1.91
CA LYS A 442 10.17 1.34 1.02
C LYS A 442 10.25 2.67 1.76
N VAL A 443 9.54 2.78 2.88
CA VAL A 443 9.59 3.93 3.80
C VAL A 443 10.27 3.57 5.12
N GLY A 444 10.98 2.44 5.16
CA GLY A 444 11.87 2.07 6.27
C GLY A 444 11.20 1.40 7.45
N GLY A 445 9.99 0.85 7.30
CA GLY A 445 9.33 0.13 8.40
C GLY A 445 9.01 1.03 9.60
N MET A 446 9.08 0.46 10.80
CA MET A 446 8.97 1.20 12.06
C MET A 446 10.07 2.24 12.22
N LYS A 447 11.30 1.94 11.80
CA LYS A 447 12.42 2.89 11.90
C LYS A 447 12.18 4.16 11.11
N GLY A 448 11.74 4.02 9.87
CA GLY A 448 11.43 5.16 9.02
C GLY A 448 10.23 5.94 9.55
N CYS A 449 9.21 5.27 10.08
CA CYS A 449 8.10 5.94 10.76
C CYS A 449 8.54 6.73 12.00
N LEU A 450 9.45 6.20 12.82
CA LEU A 450 10.02 6.93 13.95
C LEU A 450 10.78 8.18 13.50
N MET A 451 11.60 8.07 12.45
CA MET A 451 12.31 9.22 11.87
C MET A 451 11.34 10.25 11.31
N MET A 452 10.30 9.81 10.62
CA MET A 452 9.24 10.68 10.10
C MET A 452 8.46 11.38 11.21
N ALA A 453 8.46 10.86 12.44
CA ALA A 453 7.77 11.47 13.58
C ALA A 453 8.73 12.12 14.60
N ALA A 454 9.96 12.45 14.22
CA ALA A 454 10.99 12.95 15.14
C ALA A 454 10.57 14.20 15.93
N GLU A 455 9.71 15.05 15.36
CA GLU A 455 9.19 16.26 16.00
C GLU A 455 8.00 16.01 16.93
N ARG A 456 7.48 14.79 16.98
CA ARG A 456 6.39 14.36 17.86
C ARG A 456 6.95 13.93 19.21
N GLN A 457 6.22 14.23 20.28
CA GLN A 457 6.61 13.84 21.63
C GLN A 457 6.33 12.34 21.83
N ILE A 458 7.30 11.49 21.48
CA ILE A 458 7.14 10.03 21.54
C ILE A 458 8.14 9.46 22.54
N THR A 459 7.64 8.67 23.49
CA THR A 459 8.44 7.85 24.40
C THR A 459 8.32 6.39 23.99
N LEU A 460 9.45 5.77 23.63
CA LEU A 460 9.54 4.32 23.44
C LEU A 460 9.89 3.66 24.78
N CYS A 461 8.99 2.84 25.29
CA CYS A 461 9.20 2.03 26.48
C CYS A 461 9.79 0.67 26.07
N ARG A 462 10.91 0.29 26.70
CA ARG A 462 11.65 -0.97 26.45
C ARG A 462 11.85 -1.31 24.97
N PRO A 463 12.32 -0.37 24.12
CA PRO A 463 12.57 -0.69 22.72
C PRO A 463 13.63 -1.76 22.56
N VAL A 464 13.42 -2.65 21.59
CA VAL A 464 14.46 -3.57 21.13
C VAL A 464 15.71 -2.79 20.69
N PRO A 465 16.93 -3.37 20.80
CA PRO A 465 18.19 -2.64 20.61
C PRO A 465 18.28 -1.84 19.30
N ASP A 466 17.73 -2.39 18.22
CA ASP A 466 17.76 -1.78 16.89
C ASP A 466 16.86 -0.54 16.79
N MET A 467 15.70 -0.54 17.45
CA MET A 467 14.83 0.63 17.58
C MET A 467 15.46 1.69 18.50
N ALA A 468 16.09 1.28 19.61
CA ALA A 468 16.82 2.18 20.51
C ALA A 468 17.97 2.91 19.79
N LYS A 469 18.72 2.18 18.96
CA LYS A 469 19.79 2.73 18.11
C LYS A 469 19.22 3.73 17.11
N THR A 470 18.12 3.39 16.44
CA THR A 470 17.45 4.28 15.48
C THR A 470 16.96 5.56 16.14
N LEU A 471 16.38 5.48 17.34
CA LEU A 471 15.95 6.65 18.11
C LEU A 471 17.13 7.59 18.40
N SER A 472 18.26 7.02 18.84
CA SER A 472 19.47 7.77 19.15
C SER A 472 20.03 8.48 17.91
N GLN A 473 20.08 7.78 16.77
CA GLN A 473 20.48 8.35 15.48
C GLN A 473 19.54 9.48 15.03
N THR A 474 18.22 9.23 15.13
CA THR A 474 17.20 10.23 14.80
C THR A 474 17.35 11.48 15.65
N SER A 475 17.63 11.32 16.94
CA SER A 475 17.84 12.44 17.87
C SER A 475 19.06 13.28 17.50
N GLN A 476 20.15 12.65 17.03
CA GLN A 476 21.32 13.35 16.51
C GLN A 476 21.01 14.11 15.23
N ILE A 477 20.27 13.49 14.29
CA ILE A 477 19.89 14.07 13.00
C ILE A 477 18.93 15.26 13.18
N ALA A 478 17.87 15.09 13.95
CA ALA A 478 16.84 16.12 14.15
C ALA A 478 17.28 17.23 15.12
N GLY A 479 18.28 16.97 15.96
CA GLY A 479 18.84 17.94 16.90
C GLY A 479 17.77 18.54 17.81
N LYS A 480 17.69 19.89 17.85
CA LYS A 480 16.74 20.62 18.72
C LYS A 480 15.26 20.37 18.38
N ASN A 481 14.98 19.88 17.17
CA ASN A 481 13.63 19.57 16.74
C ASN A 481 13.19 18.17 17.18
N CYS A 482 14.11 17.34 17.70
CA CYS A 482 13.76 16.02 18.21
C CYS A 482 12.95 16.12 19.51
N ARG A 483 11.86 15.36 19.58
CA ARG A 483 11.01 15.17 20.77
C ARG A 483 10.87 13.69 21.16
N LEU A 484 11.72 12.84 20.61
CA LEU A 484 11.77 11.42 20.93
C LEU A 484 12.50 11.20 22.26
N SER A 485 12.06 10.20 23.01
CA SER A 485 12.67 9.77 24.25
C SER A 485 12.54 8.25 24.42
N MET A 486 13.37 7.69 25.30
CA MET A 486 13.37 6.26 25.59
C MET A 486 13.24 6.05 27.09
N SER A 487 12.48 5.03 27.47
CA SER A 487 12.37 4.55 28.85
C SER A 487 12.77 3.08 28.92
N THR A 488 13.60 2.72 29.90
CA THR A 488 13.93 1.32 30.21
C THR A 488 12.84 0.64 31.03
N ASP A 489 11.90 1.40 31.56
CA ASP A 489 10.82 0.90 32.40
C ASP A 489 9.61 0.50 31.54
N SER A 490 8.72 -0.30 32.12
CA SER A 490 7.47 -0.68 31.46
C SER A 490 6.63 0.55 31.12
N LEU A 491 5.69 0.36 30.19
CA LEU A 491 4.71 1.39 29.85
C LEU A 491 3.98 1.94 31.08
N THR A 492 3.50 1.06 31.97
CA THR A 492 2.79 1.45 33.20
C THR A 492 3.64 2.35 34.10
N LEU A 493 4.92 2.00 34.31
CA LEU A 493 5.82 2.78 35.17
C LEU A 493 6.21 4.12 34.51
N SER A 494 6.38 4.13 33.20
CA SER A 494 6.68 5.36 32.43
C SER A 494 5.50 6.32 32.47
N MET A 495 4.28 5.79 32.28
CA MET A 495 3.02 6.53 32.41
C MET A 495 2.81 7.06 33.82
N GLY A 496 3.02 6.24 34.86
CA GLY A 496 2.91 6.67 36.25
C GLY A 496 3.81 7.87 36.56
N ARG A 497 5.07 7.85 36.13
CA ARG A 497 6.00 8.99 36.30
C ARG A 497 5.60 10.22 35.49
N TYR A 498 5.15 10.04 34.25
CA TYR A 498 4.62 11.15 33.44
C TYR A 498 3.41 11.82 34.11
N LEU A 499 2.55 11.01 34.72
CA LEU A 499 1.41 11.43 35.52
C LEU A 499 1.80 11.78 36.96
N GLY A 500 3.09 11.92 37.29
CA GLY A 500 3.59 12.36 38.59
C GLY A 500 3.20 11.48 39.79
N GLU A 501 2.97 10.20 39.59
CA GLU A 501 2.81 9.23 40.67
C GLU A 501 4.20 8.84 41.20
N ALA A 502 4.42 9.02 42.50
CA ALA A 502 5.60 8.48 43.18
C ALA A 502 5.37 6.97 43.38
N HIS A 503 6.38 6.16 43.02
CA HIS A 503 6.35 4.70 43.13
C HIS A 503 6.10 4.20 44.56
#